data_AF-A0A6Y2VWH2-F1
#
_entry.id   AF-A0A6Y2VWH2-F1
#
_cell.length_a   1.000
_cell.length_b   1.000
_cell.length_c   1.000
_cell.angle_alpha   90.00
_cell.angle_beta   90.00
_cell.angle_gamma   90.00
#
_symmetry.space_group_name_H-M   'P 1'
#
loop_
_entity.id
_entity.type
_entity.pdbx_description
1 polymer ?
#
loop_
_entity_poly.entity_id
_entity_poly.type
_entity_poly.pdbx_seq_one_letter_code
_entity_poly.pdbx_strand_id
1 'polypeptide(L)'
;MRYVYEHTHATPNGGLRGIRTAIKMVAEGQKKGYPDLSIDLACGGYHGMRIEMKHGRNRLTPEQLVWMTRLTEAGYYCFEARSAAEAIKAITEYVCLD
;
A
#
# COMPACT_ATOMS: atom_id res chain seq x y z
N MET A 1 -11.61 14.26 2.15
CA MET A 1 -10.94 13.48 1.08
C MET A 1 -9.80 14.21 0.38
N ARG A 2 -9.90 15.50 0.00
CA ARG A 2 -8.77 16.21 -0.65
C ARG A 2 -7.47 16.18 0.17
N TYR A 3 -7.55 16.48 1.46
CA TYR A 3 -6.41 16.41 2.38
C TYR A 3 -5.76 15.02 2.41
N VAL A 4 -6.57 13.96 2.47
CA VAL A 4 -6.08 12.57 2.44
C VAL A 4 -5.39 12.26 1.12
N TYR A 5 -5.95 12.71 -0.01
CA TYR A 5 -5.37 12.53 -1.33
C TYR A 5 -4.00 13.20 -1.45
N GLU A 6 -3.83 14.41 -0.92
CA GLU A 6 -2.56 15.14 -0.91
C GLU A 6 -1.44 14.40 -0.14
N HIS A 7 -1.81 13.50 0.78
CA HIS A 7 -0.89 12.64 1.54
C HIS A 7 -0.86 11.18 1.04
N THR A 8 -1.52 10.90 -0.09
CA THR A 8 -1.56 9.55 -0.67
C THR A 8 -0.62 9.48 -1.86
N HIS A 9 0.23 8.45 -1.90
CA HIS A 9 1.03 8.13 -3.08
C HIS A 9 0.92 6.66 -3.47
N ALA A 10 1.06 6.38 -4.75
CA ALA A 10 1.11 5.02 -5.27
C ALA A 10 2.56 4.54 -5.38
N THR A 11 2.77 3.24 -5.17
CA THR A 11 4.02 2.54 -5.48
C THR A 11 3.81 1.74 -6.78
N PRO A 12 4.24 2.23 -7.95
CA PRO A 12 3.89 1.64 -9.25
C PRO A 12 4.71 0.38 -9.58
N ASN A 13 4.72 -0.59 -8.67
CA ASN A 13 5.54 -1.78 -8.78
C ASN A 13 5.14 -2.69 -9.95
N GLY A 14 3.88 -2.67 -10.39
CA GLY A 14 3.36 -3.49 -11.49
C GLY A 14 3.43 -2.86 -12.90
N GLY A 15 3.97 -1.64 -13.06
CA GLY A 15 3.95 -0.95 -14.35
C GLY A 15 4.72 -1.68 -15.47
N LEU A 16 4.14 -1.72 -16.68
CA LEU A 16 4.79 -2.26 -17.87
C LEU A 16 6.11 -1.53 -18.14
N ARG A 17 7.19 -2.30 -18.27
CA ARG A 17 8.54 -1.76 -18.45
C ARG A 17 9.45 -2.78 -19.12
N GLY A 18 10.49 -2.29 -19.80
CA GLY A 18 11.55 -3.14 -20.34
C GLY A 18 12.45 -3.71 -19.24
N ILE A 19 13.15 -4.81 -19.55
CA ILE A 19 14.00 -5.52 -18.59
C ILE A 19 15.10 -4.65 -17.98
N ARG A 20 15.72 -3.75 -18.77
CA ARG A 20 16.76 -2.83 -18.28
C ARG A 20 16.21 -1.85 -17.24
N THR A 21 14.99 -1.34 -17.44
CA THR A 21 14.32 -0.46 -16.49
C THR A 21 13.97 -1.21 -15.21
N ALA A 22 13.47 -2.45 -15.32
CA ALA A 22 13.17 -3.27 -14.14
C ALA A 22 14.41 -3.51 -13.27
N ILE A 23 15.56 -3.81 -13.89
CA ILE A 23 16.83 -3.97 -13.16
C ILE A 23 17.24 -2.68 -12.45
N LYS A 24 17.16 -1.53 -13.13
CA LYS A 24 17.47 -0.23 -12.52
C LYS A 24 16.58 0.10 -11.33
N MET A 25 15.27 -0.11 -11.45
CA MET A 25 14.34 0.15 -10.34
C MET A 25 14.66 -0.70 -9.11
N VAL A 26 15.00 -1.98 -9.30
CA VAL A 26 15.45 -2.84 -8.19
C VAL A 26 16.73 -2.31 -7.55
N ALA A 27 17.69 -1.84 -8.35
CA ALA A 27 18.92 -1.22 -7.87
C ALA A 27 18.66 0.13 -7.14
N GLU A 28 17.65 0.88 -7.56
CA GLU A 28 17.17 2.11 -6.91
C GLU A 28 16.35 1.83 -5.64
N GLY A 29 16.18 0.56 -5.26
CA GLY A 29 15.57 0.16 -4.00
C GLY A 29 14.12 -0.31 -4.10
N GLN A 30 13.57 -0.44 -5.32
CA GLN A 30 12.25 -1.02 -5.51
C GLN A 30 12.14 -2.38 -4.80
N LYS A 31 11.10 -2.54 -3.99
CA LYS A 31 10.84 -3.77 -3.25
C LYS A 31 9.67 -4.52 -3.88
N LYS A 32 9.92 -5.75 -4.31
CA LYS A 32 8.87 -6.64 -4.80
C LYS A 32 7.84 -6.88 -3.69
N GLY A 33 6.56 -6.77 -4.02
CA GLY A 33 5.45 -7.00 -3.10
C GLY A 33 5.19 -5.88 -2.10
N TYR A 34 5.85 -4.72 -2.20
CA TYR A 34 5.50 -3.57 -1.37
C TYR A 34 4.09 -3.07 -1.75
N PRO A 35 3.25 -2.65 -0.76
CA PRO A 35 1.86 -2.25 -0.99
C PRO A 35 1.68 -1.18 -2.07
N ASP A 36 0.56 -1.28 -2.80
CA ASP A 36 0.22 -0.41 -3.92
C ASP A 36 0.04 1.06 -3.53
N LEU A 37 -0.56 1.35 -2.36
CA LEU A 37 -0.81 2.70 -1.88
C LEU A 37 -0.21 2.92 -0.50
N SER A 38 0.29 4.14 -0.28
CA SER A 38 0.74 4.65 1.01
C SER A 38 0.01 5.95 1.31
N ILE A 39 -0.47 6.06 2.55
CA ILE A 39 -1.13 7.25 3.09
C ILE A 39 -0.31 7.71 4.28
N ASP A 40 0.38 8.82 4.12
CA ASP A 40 1.34 9.33 5.09
C ASP A 40 0.65 10.31 6.05
N LEU A 41 -0.36 9.78 6.75
CA LEU A 41 -1.08 10.44 7.83
C LEU A 41 -1.09 9.51 9.03
N ALA A 42 -0.56 9.96 10.16
CA ALA A 42 -0.65 9.22 11.42
C ALA A 42 -2.03 9.41 12.05
N CYS A 43 -2.74 8.32 12.33
CA CYS A 43 -4.09 8.31 12.93
C CYS A 43 -4.22 7.06 13.81
N GLY A 44 -4.99 7.11 14.90
CA GLY A 44 -5.29 5.90 15.68
C GLY A 44 -4.10 5.22 16.35
N GLY A 45 -3.01 5.96 16.61
CA GLY A 45 -1.72 5.40 17.07
C GLY A 45 -0.87 4.73 15.98
N TYR A 46 -1.33 4.69 14.73
CA TYR A 46 -0.55 4.17 13.59
C TYR A 46 0.29 5.27 12.93
N HIS A 47 1.45 4.90 12.39
CA HIS A 47 2.37 5.83 11.71
C HIS A 47 1.93 6.24 10.30
N GLY A 48 0.94 5.55 9.75
CA GLY A 48 0.46 5.70 8.37
C GLY A 48 -0.33 4.48 7.95
N MET A 49 -1.05 4.58 6.83
CA MET A 49 -1.80 3.46 6.25
C MET A 49 -1.12 2.95 4.98
N ARG A 50 -1.18 1.64 4.76
CA ARG A 50 -0.66 0.94 3.58
C ARG A 50 -1.77 0.07 3.02
N ILE A 51 -2.02 0.17 1.71
CA ILE A 51 -3.09 -0.58 1.06
C ILE A 51 -2.51 -1.39 -0.09
N GLU A 52 -2.83 -2.68 -0.09
CA GLU A 52 -2.56 -3.59 -1.19
C GLU A 52 -3.87 -3.90 -1.91
N MET A 53 -3.92 -3.64 -3.21
CA MET A 53 -5.14 -3.79 -4.01
C MET A 53 -5.22 -5.20 -4.62
N LYS A 54 -6.40 -5.81 -4.52
CA LYS A 54 -6.71 -7.09 -5.14
C LYS A 54 -7.96 -7.00 -6.00
N HIS A 55 -8.06 -7.92 -6.95
CA HIS A 55 -9.22 -8.04 -7.83
C HIS A 55 -9.60 -9.50 -8.02
N GLY A 56 -10.90 -9.77 -8.03
CA GLY A 56 -11.45 -11.11 -8.23
C GLY A 56 -10.88 -12.14 -7.26
N ARG A 57 -10.32 -13.23 -7.81
CA ARG A 57 -9.77 -14.34 -7.03
C ARG A 57 -8.31 -14.17 -6.63
N ASN A 58 -7.68 -13.04 -6.98
CA ASN A 58 -6.28 -12.80 -6.62
C ASN A 58 -6.13 -12.75 -5.10
N ARG A 59 -5.04 -13.36 -4.63
CA ARG A 59 -4.61 -13.37 -3.22
C ARG A 59 -3.30 -12.59 -3.09
N LEU A 60 -2.93 -12.27 -1.85
CA LEU A 60 -1.59 -11.78 -1.55
C LEU A 60 -0.56 -12.83 -1.97
N THR A 61 0.50 -12.39 -2.64
CA THR A 61 1.66 -13.24 -2.88
C THR A 61 2.45 -13.41 -1.58
N PRO A 62 3.34 -14.41 -1.46
CA PRO A 62 4.19 -14.56 -0.29
C PRO A 62 5.00 -13.30 0.05
N GLU A 63 5.53 -12.59 -0.95
CA GLU A 63 6.29 -11.35 -0.72
C GLU A 63 5.42 -10.20 -0.21
N GLN A 64 4.16 -10.14 -0.65
CA GLN A 64 3.20 -9.14 -0.15
C GLN A 64 2.82 -9.43 1.29
N LEU A 65 2.58 -10.71 1.64
CA LEU A 65 2.36 -11.11 3.03
C LEU A 65 3.53 -10.70 3.93
N VAL A 66 4.78 -10.95 3.49
CA VAL A 66 5.97 -10.54 4.23
C VAL A 66 6.02 -9.03 4.47
N TRP A 67 5.69 -8.21 3.47
CA TRP A 67 5.65 -6.76 3.64
C TRP A 67 4.53 -6.30 4.54
N MET A 68 3.33 -6.84 4.38
CA MET A 68 2.17 -6.51 5.21
C MET A 68 2.47 -6.81 6.68
N THR A 69 3.02 -8.00 6.99
CA THR A 69 3.45 -8.35 8.35
C THR A 69 4.51 -7.39 8.87
N ARG A 70 5.59 -7.16 8.12
CA ARG A 70 6.68 -6.26 8.54
C ARG A 70 6.18 -4.85 8.85
N LEU A 71 5.29 -4.31 8.01
CA LEU A 71 4.76 -2.96 8.17
C LEU A 71 3.79 -2.86 9.36
N THR A 72 2.95 -3.88 9.56
CA THR A 72 2.09 -3.99 10.75
C THR A 72 2.91 -4.03 12.03
N GLU A 73 3.96 -4.87 12.07
CA GLU A 73 4.89 -4.95 13.21
C GLU A 73 5.64 -3.63 13.46
N ALA A 74 5.87 -2.85 12.42
CA ALA A 74 6.47 -1.52 12.49
C ALA A 74 5.47 -0.39 12.83
N GLY A 75 4.20 -0.70 13.14
CA GLY A 75 3.21 0.28 13.57
C GLY A 75 2.42 0.97 12.45
N TYR A 76 2.40 0.40 11.24
CA TYR A 76 1.55 0.89 10.14
C TYR A 76 0.21 0.15 10.09
N TYR A 77 -0.85 0.85 9.68
CA TYR A 77 -2.14 0.24 9.40
C TYR A 77 -2.13 -0.39 8.00
N CYS A 78 -2.05 -1.72 7.92
CA CYS A 78 -2.01 -2.45 6.66
C CYS A 78 -3.39 -3.02 6.31
N PHE A 79 -3.86 -2.78 5.08
CA PHE A 79 -5.17 -3.27 4.62
C PHE A 79 -5.11 -3.86 3.20
N GLU A 80 -5.75 -5.01 2.98
CA GLU A 80 -5.98 -5.58 1.64
C GLU A 80 -7.36 -5.13 1.15
N ALA A 81 -7.41 -4.34 0.08
CA ALA A 81 -8.68 -3.90 -0.51
C ALA A 81 -8.98 -4.65 -1.82
N ARG A 82 -10.18 -5.24 -1.95
CA ARG A 82 -10.62 -5.94 -3.17
C ARG A 82 -11.35 -5.06 -4.17
N SER A 83 -11.61 -3.81 -3.83
CA SER A 83 -12.25 -2.83 -4.72
C SER A 83 -11.88 -1.40 -4.33
N ALA A 84 -12.07 -0.46 -5.26
CA ALA A 84 -11.90 0.96 -4.96
C ALA A 84 -12.86 1.45 -3.87
N ALA A 85 -14.10 0.97 -3.85
CA ALA A 85 -15.08 1.32 -2.82
C ALA A 85 -14.64 0.86 -1.43
N GLU A 86 -14.09 -0.35 -1.33
CA GLU A 86 -13.55 -0.90 -0.07
C GLU A 86 -12.31 -0.12 0.38
N ALA A 87 -11.40 0.22 -0.53
CA ALA A 87 -10.26 1.06 -0.21
C ALA A 87 -10.72 2.43 0.32
N ILE A 88 -11.63 3.12 -0.37
CA ILE A 88 -12.17 4.42 0.06
C ILE A 88 -12.81 4.32 1.45
N LYS A 89 -13.58 3.27 1.70
CA LYS A 89 -14.22 3.03 3.00
C LYS A 89 -13.16 2.86 4.10
N ALA A 90 -12.19 1.97 3.90
CA ALA A 90 -11.12 1.73 4.87
C ALA A 90 -10.29 2.98 5.16
N ILE A 91 -9.99 3.78 4.12
CA ILE A 91 -9.31 5.08 4.26
C ILE A 91 -10.14 6.04 5.11
N THR A 92 -11.44 6.13 4.85
CA THR A 92 -12.34 7.03 5.58
C THR A 92 -12.46 6.64 7.05
N GLU A 93 -12.50 5.34 7.35
CA GLU A 93 -12.49 4.83 8.72
C GLU A 93 -11.15 5.09 9.40
N TYR A 94 -10.03 4.84 8.72
CA TYR A 94 -8.68 5.05 9.25
C TYR A 94 -8.42 6.49 9.69
N VAL A 95 -8.78 7.48 8.87
CA VAL A 95 -8.53 8.91 9.18
C VAL A 95 -9.43 9.48 10.26
N CYS A 96 -10.41 8.70 10.73
CA CYS A 96 -11.29 9.04 11.84
C CYS A 96 -10.90 8.31 13.15
N LEU A 97 -9.81 7.54 13.17
CA LEU A 97 -9.32 6.90 14.38
C LEU A 97 -8.67 7.92 15.32
N ASP A 98 -8.94 7.78 16.63
CA ASP A 98 -8.41 8.62 17.72
C ASP A 98 -6.96 8.29 18.08
#